data_AF-A0A5C5T4L2-F1
#
_entry.id   AF-A0A5C5T4L2-F1
#
_cell.length_a   1.000
_cell.length_b   1.000
_cell.length_c   1.000
_cell.angle_alpha   90.00
_cell.angle_beta   90.00
_cell.angle_gamma   90.00
#
_symmetry.space_group_name_H-M   'P 1'
#
loop_
_entity.id
_entity.type
_entity.pdbx_description
1 polymer ?
#
loop_
_entity_poly.entity_id
_entity_poly.type
_entity_poly.pdbx_seq_one_letter_code
_entity_poly.pdbx_strand_id
1 'polypeptide(L)'
;MAQYLPSIEKTIKKEARNCFNKEKEVTAKNGDLFIAYFFRNCTSEGVLFKTIKEITSEMKISHQGLVAILKTLETQQIIYRRNGIIGLRK
;
A
#
# COMPACT_ATOMS: atom_id res chain seq x y z
N MET A 1 -8.06 -3.52 -24.22
CA MET A 1 -8.68 -2.95 -23.01
C MET A 1 -7.69 -2.99 -21.86
N ALA A 2 -7.04 -1.87 -21.51
CA ALA A 2 -6.17 -1.76 -20.33
C ALA A 2 -5.79 -0.29 -20.08
N GLN A 3 -6.72 0.54 -19.60
CA GLN A 3 -6.45 1.94 -19.22
C GLN A 3 -7.12 2.33 -17.87
N TYR A 4 -7.45 1.34 -17.03
CA TYR A 4 -8.23 1.57 -15.81
C TYR A 4 -7.38 1.97 -14.58
N LEU A 5 -6.10 1.58 -14.56
CA LEU A 5 -5.20 1.80 -13.42
C LEU A 5 -4.73 3.25 -13.21
N PRO A 6 -4.39 4.05 -14.25
CA PRO A 6 -3.79 5.38 -14.02
C PRO A 6 -4.71 6.37 -13.29
N SER A 7 -6.03 6.28 -13.49
CA SER A 7 -7.02 7.15 -12.83
C SER A 7 -7.29 6.70 -11.39
N ILE A 8 -7.38 5.38 -11.15
CA ILE A 8 -7.55 4.81 -9.81
C ILE A 8 -6.29 5.02 -8.97
N GLU A 9 -5.11 4.85 -9.55
CA GLU A 9 -3.83 5.05 -8.87
C GLU A 9 -3.71 6.46 -8.29
N LYS A 10 -4.10 7.50 -9.05
CA LYS A 10 -4.11 8.88 -8.56
C LYS A 10 -5.06 9.07 -7.38
N THR A 11 -6.24 8.45 -7.45
CA THR A 11 -7.26 8.53 -6.41
C THR A 11 -6.78 7.85 -5.14
N ILE A 12 -6.29 6.61 -5.24
CA ILE A 12 -5.78 5.82 -4.10
C ILE A 12 -4.54 6.47 -3.50
N LYS A 13 -3.62 7.02 -4.31
CA LYS A 13 -2.47 7.78 -3.79
C LYS A 13 -2.92 8.97 -2.96
N LYS A 14 -3.96 9.69 -3.39
CA LYS A 14 -4.50 10.84 -2.66
C LYS A 14 -5.18 10.40 -1.35
N GLU A 15 -5.99 9.34 -1.40
CA GLU A 15 -6.66 8.78 -0.22
C GLU A 15 -5.67 8.26 0.80
N ALA A 16 -4.72 7.43 0.38
CA ALA A 16 -3.68 6.88 1.24
C ALA A 16 -2.86 7.98 1.92
N ARG A 17 -2.49 9.04 1.17
CA ARG A 17 -1.80 10.20 1.74
C ARG A 17 -2.63 10.88 2.83
N ASN A 18 -3.94 11.03 2.61
CA ASN A 18 -4.83 11.59 3.64
C ASN A 18 -4.89 10.73 4.90
N CYS A 19 -4.78 9.40 4.78
CA CYS A 19 -4.75 8.51 5.94
C CYS A 19 -3.54 8.75 6.84
N PHE A 20 -2.40 9.13 6.27
CA PHE A 20 -1.18 9.35 7.02
C PHE A 20 -0.99 10.79 7.54
N ASN A 21 -1.88 11.73 7.21
CA ASN A 21 -1.77 13.12 7.67
C ASN A 21 -1.82 13.28 9.21
N LYS A 22 -2.34 12.28 9.93
CA LYS A 22 -2.40 12.25 11.41
C LYS A 22 -1.31 11.36 12.04
N GLU A 23 -0.51 10.68 11.22
CA GLU A 23 0.54 9.78 11.67
C GLU A 23 1.86 10.52 11.85
N LYS A 24 2.84 9.86 12.49
CA LYS A 24 4.21 10.39 12.57
C LYS A 24 4.80 10.55 11.17
N GLU A 25 5.64 11.58 10.99
CA GLU A 25 6.26 11.90 9.69
C GLU A 25 6.93 10.69 9.01
N VAL A 26 7.64 9.86 9.79
CA VAL A 26 8.29 8.64 9.29
C VAL A 26 7.28 7.63 8.75
N THR A 27 6.14 7.45 9.43
CA THR A 27 5.06 6.56 8.98
C THR A 27 4.43 7.09 7.71
N ALA A 28 4.17 8.40 7.62
CA ALA A 28 3.61 9.02 6.43
C ALA A 28 4.51 8.86 5.21
N LYS A 29 5.81 9.14 5.37
CA LYS A 29 6.81 8.95 4.31
C LYS A 29 6.88 7.49 3.85
N ASN A 30 6.94 6.54 4.79
CA ASN A 30 6.98 5.12 4.46
C ASN A 30 5.66 4.64 3.83
N GLY A 31 4.52 5.23 4.20
CA GLY A 31 3.22 4.98 3.61
C GLY A 31 3.16 5.39 2.14
N ASP A 32 3.64 6.60 1.81
CA ASP A 32 3.74 7.07 0.43
C ASP A 32 4.67 6.16 -0.40
N LEU A 33 5.81 5.76 0.17
CA LEU A 33 6.72 4.79 -0.46
C LEU A 33 6.05 3.44 -0.69
N PHE A 34 5.26 2.95 0.28
CA PHE A 34 4.56 1.69 0.15
C PHE A 34 3.51 1.72 -0.96
N ILE A 35 2.75 2.80 -1.09
CA ILE A 35 1.76 2.93 -2.17
C ILE A 35 2.45 2.96 -3.53
N ALA A 36 3.55 3.71 -3.67
CA ALA A 36 4.33 3.71 -4.90
C ALA A 36 4.90 2.32 -5.23
N TYR A 37 5.41 1.61 -4.21
CA TYR A 37 5.87 0.24 -4.33
C TYR A 37 4.74 -0.72 -4.74
N PHE A 38 3.57 -0.60 -4.11
CA PHE A 38 2.40 -1.43 -4.39
C PHE A 38 2.00 -1.33 -5.87
N PHE A 39 1.80 -0.13 -6.41
CA PHE A 39 1.40 0.06 -7.81
C PHE A 39 2.46 -0.37 -8.83
N ARG A 40 3.74 -0.38 -8.44
CA ARG A 40 4.82 -0.89 -9.29
C ARG A 40 4.89 -2.41 -9.36
N ASN A 41 4.36 -3.10 -8.34
CA ASN A 41 4.53 -4.55 -8.17
C ASN A 41 3.22 -5.33 -8.17
N CYS A 42 2.07 -4.65 -8.11
CA CYS A 42 0.76 -5.30 -8.18
C CYS A 42 0.43 -5.72 -9.62
N THR A 43 -0.45 -6.70 -9.74
CA THR A 43 -1.04 -7.11 -11.02
C THR A 43 -1.94 -6.01 -11.59
N SER A 44 -2.38 -6.18 -12.85
CA SER A 44 -3.39 -5.33 -13.48
C SER A 44 -4.74 -5.30 -12.72
N GLU A 45 -5.01 -6.31 -11.90
CA GLU A 45 -6.19 -6.40 -11.03
C GLU A 45 -5.99 -5.69 -9.68
N GLY A 46 -4.83 -5.07 -9.44
CA GLY A 46 -4.52 -4.39 -8.18
C GLY A 46 -4.24 -5.36 -7.04
N VAL A 47 -3.56 -6.48 -7.32
CA VAL A 47 -3.21 -7.50 -6.33
C VAL A 47 -1.69 -7.69 -6.26
N LEU A 48 -1.12 -7.61 -5.06
CA LEU A 48 0.28 -7.85 -4.75
C LEU A 48 0.44 -9.20 -4.04
N PHE A 49 1.28 -10.06 -4.59
CA PHE A 49 1.63 -11.38 -4.02
C PHE A 49 3.02 -11.32 -3.41
N LYS A 50 3.12 -10.78 -2.18
CA LYS A 50 4.38 -10.71 -1.44
C LYS A 50 4.14 -10.82 0.05
N THR A 51 5.06 -11.52 0.71
CA THR A 51 5.11 -11.61 2.16
C THR A 51 5.60 -10.30 2.78
N ILE A 52 5.26 -10.08 4.05
CA ILE A 52 5.77 -8.94 4.84
C ILE A 52 7.30 -8.89 4.81
N LYS A 53 7.96 -10.06 4.90
CA LYS A 53 9.42 -10.17 4.90
C LYS A 53 10.03 -9.65 3.58
N GLU A 54 9.50 -10.08 2.45
CA GLU A 54 9.96 -9.61 1.13
C GLU A 54 9.81 -8.09 1.00
N ILE A 55 8.63 -7.55 1.35
CA ILE A 55 8.37 -6.11 1.25
C ILE A 55 9.32 -5.32 2.15
N THR A 56 9.51 -5.74 3.41
CA THR A 56 10.43 -5.05 4.34
C THR A 56 11.88 -5.06 3.85
N SER A 57 12.31 -6.17 3.22
CA SER A 57 13.66 -6.31 2.67
C SER A 57 13.86 -5.40 1.46
N GLU A 58 12.91 -5.38 0.52
CA GLU A 58 12.98 -4.58 -0.70
C GLU A 58 12.84 -3.07 -0.43
N MET A 59 11.95 -2.68 0.49
CA MET A 59 11.73 -1.28 0.85
C MET A 59 12.72 -0.75 1.90
N LYS A 60 13.50 -1.63 2.53
CA LYS A 60 14.39 -1.30 3.66
C LYS A 60 13.66 -0.59 4.81
N ILE A 61 12.45 -1.05 5.14
CA ILE A 61 11.66 -0.55 6.27
C ILE A 61 11.51 -1.64 7.34
N SER A 62 11.29 -1.23 8.59
CA SER A 62 11.09 -2.19 9.68
C SER A 62 9.76 -2.94 9.52
N HIS A 63 9.73 -4.18 10.01
CA HIS A 63 8.49 -4.98 10.07
C HIS A 63 7.36 -4.23 10.77
N GLN A 64 7.65 -3.60 11.92
CA GLN A 64 6.65 -2.80 12.65
C GLN A 64 6.15 -1.62 11.83
N GLY A 65 7.04 -0.93 11.10
CA GLY A 65 6.68 0.19 10.22
C GLY A 65 5.73 -0.26 9.10
N LEU A 66 6.06 -1.36 8.41
CA LEU A 66 5.19 -1.90 7.37
C LEU A 66 3.84 -2.35 7.94
N VAL A 67 3.83 -3.05 9.08
CA VAL A 67 2.57 -3.48 9.71
C VAL A 67 1.68 -2.30 10.09
N ALA A 68 2.25 -1.21 10.60
CA ALA A 68 1.50 0.01 10.90
C ALA A 68 0.84 0.60 9.65
N ILE A 69 1.62 0.76 8.57
CA ILE A 69 1.12 1.25 7.27
C ILE A 69 -0.02 0.38 6.75
N LEU A 70 0.18 -0.93 6.72
CA LEU A 70 -0.83 -1.87 6.23
C LEU A 70 -2.10 -1.83 7.07
N LYS A 71 -1.97 -1.73 8.40
CA LYS A 71 -3.12 -1.62 9.30
C LYS A 71 -3.89 -0.32 9.06
N THR A 72 -3.19 0.80 8.86
CA THR A 72 -3.83 2.08 8.53
C THR A 72 -4.62 1.97 7.22
N LEU A 73 -4.01 1.46 6.15
CA LEU A 73 -4.68 1.32 4.85
C LEU A 73 -5.87 0.33 4.89
N GLU A 74 -5.74 -0.77 5.63
CA GLU A 74 -6.82 -1.75 5.81
C GLU A 74 -7.97 -1.19 6.65
N THR A 75 -7.67 -0.43 7.69
CA THR A 75 -8.67 0.26 8.53
C THR A 75 -9.46 1.27 7.71
N GLN A 76 -8.77 1.99 6.81
CA GLN A 76 -9.36 2.97 5.90
C GLN A 76 -9.99 2.33 4.65
N GLN A 77 -10.10 1.00 4.62
CA GLN A 77 -10.74 0.26 3.54
C GLN A 77 -10.10 0.47 2.16
N ILE A 78 -8.81 0.83 2.09
CA ILE A 78 -8.09 1.02 0.83
C ILE A 78 -7.58 -0.33 0.29
N ILE A 79 -7.12 -1.19 1.20
CA ILE A 79 -6.61 -2.52 0.88
C ILE A 79 -7.30 -3.59 1.70
N TYR A 80 -7.17 -4.84 1.26
CA TYR A 80 -7.40 -6.03 2.06
C TYR A 80 -6.14 -6.91 2.08
N ARG A 81 -6.00 -7.75 3.11
CA ARG A 81 -4.90 -8.72 3.21
C ARG A 81 -5.40 -10.14 3.47
N ARG A 82 -4.80 -11.14 2.80
CA ARG A 82 -5.12 -12.56 3.01
C ARG A 82 -3.93 -13.45 2.63
N ASN A 83 -3.35 -14.20 3.57
CA ASN A 83 -2.33 -15.23 3.30
C ASN A 83 -1.22 -14.81 2.30
N GLY A 84 -0.55 -13.68 2.54
CA GLY A 84 0.52 -13.19 1.62
C GLY A 84 0.01 -12.43 0.39
N ILE A 85 -1.29 -12.22 0.30
CA ILE A 85 -1.94 -11.39 -0.71
C ILE A 85 -2.29 -10.03 -0.09
N ILE A 86 -1.99 -8.95 -0.81
CA ILE A 86 -2.46 -7.61 -0.52
C ILE A 86 -3.18 -7.09 -1.77
N GLY A 87 -4.46 -6.76 -1.68
CA GLY A 87 -5.23 -6.29 -2.84
C GLY A 87 -5.94 -4.98 -2.58
N LEU A 88 -6.25 -4.24 -3.64
CA LEU A 88 -7.12 -3.07 -3.58
C LEU A 88 -8.52 -3.48 -3.18
N ARG A 89 -9.10 -2.76 -2.24
CA ARG A 89 -10.51 -2.94 -1.90
C ARG A 89 -11.34 -2.16 -2.92
N LYS A 90 -12.30 -2.84 -3.57
CA LYS A 90 -13.23 -2.25 -4.52
C LYS A 90 -14.41 -1.60 -3.80
#